data_AF-A0A838XNG5-F1
#
_entry.id   AF-A0A838XNG5-F1
#
_cell.length_a   1.000
_cell.length_b   1.000
_cell.length_c   1.000
_cell.angle_alpha   90.00
_cell.angle_beta   90.00
_cell.angle_gamma   90.00
#
_symmetry.space_group_name_H-M   'P 1'
#
loop_
_entity.id
_entity.type
_entity.pdbx_description
1 polymer ?
#
loop_
_entity_poly.entity_id
_entity_poly.type
_entity_poly.pdbx_seq_one_letter_code
_entity_poly.pdbx_strand_id
1 'polypeptide(L)'
;MSTSTTDMPEAAATEPLVERLAQTSTLMDEATEKGLADLLEKVAPLLQAGRFHNVIDLLSLASDAVDMADDAMIQKLMKAYEEGIGAAWSLSNAARYAQAEAATLPVPTLFGLLRAAGDEDVRRGLHFALRFLAVLGSRMKDDGEA
;
A
#
# COMPACT_ATOMS: atom_id res chain seq x y z
N MET A 1 22.00 67.88 19.52
CA MET A 1 22.04 66.45 19.92
C MET A 1 20.67 65.88 19.59
N SER A 2 20.53 65.25 18.43
CA SER A 2 19.28 64.65 17.97
C SER A 2 19.40 63.13 18.08
N THR A 3 18.56 62.52 18.91
CA THR A 3 18.36 61.07 18.90
C THR A 3 17.23 60.78 17.91
N SER A 4 17.60 60.39 16.69
CA SER A 4 16.66 59.84 15.72
C SER A 4 16.33 58.41 16.11
N THR A 5 15.08 58.19 16.49
CA THR A 5 14.42 56.89 16.55
C THR A 5 14.65 56.14 15.24
N THR A 6 15.39 55.04 15.31
CA THR A 6 15.49 54.05 14.25
C THR A 6 14.17 53.30 14.20
N ASP A 7 13.33 53.66 13.25
CA ASP A 7 12.14 52.91 12.86
C ASP A 7 12.63 51.64 12.15
N MET A 8 12.53 50.49 12.82
CA MET A 8 12.71 49.19 12.22
C MET A 8 11.37 48.73 11.65
N PRO A 9 11.30 48.22 10.41
CA PRO A 9 10.04 47.79 9.81
C PRO A 9 9.60 46.44 10.41
N GLU A 10 8.88 46.49 11.53
CA GLU A 10 8.08 45.40 12.10
C GLU A 10 6.77 45.24 11.31
N ALA A 11 6.86 45.04 9.98
CA ALA A 11 5.69 45.03 9.10
C ALA A 11 5.63 43.84 8.13
N ALA A 12 6.50 42.83 8.27
CA ALA A 12 6.49 41.66 7.40
C ALA A 12 5.70 40.45 7.94
N ALA A 13 5.14 40.55 9.16
CA ALA A 13 4.50 39.42 9.83
C ALA A 13 2.97 39.32 9.60
N THR A 14 2.36 40.30 8.93
CA THR A 14 0.89 40.45 8.86
C THR A 14 0.31 40.25 7.45
N GLU A 15 1.14 39.93 6.45
CA GLU A 15 0.62 39.66 5.11
C GLU A 15 0.04 38.24 5.04
N PRO A 16 -1.20 38.07 4.53
CA PRO A 16 -1.81 36.75 4.39
C PRO A 16 -0.92 35.85 3.54
N LEU A 17 -0.81 34.58 3.92
CA LEU A 17 0.06 33.58 3.27
C LEU A 17 -0.15 33.51 1.74
N VAL A 18 -1.36 33.82 1.28
CA VAL A 18 -1.74 33.95 -0.13
C VAL A 18 -1.00 35.08 -0.85
N GLU A 19 -0.82 36.23 -0.20
CA GLU A 19 -0.15 37.41 -0.75
C GLU A 19 1.36 37.19 -0.84
N ARG A 20 1.95 36.49 0.13
CA ARG A 20 3.36 36.07 0.08
C ARG A 20 3.63 35.01 -0.98
N LEU A 21 2.71 34.06 -1.15
CA LEU A 21 2.77 33.09 -2.25
C LEU A 21 2.62 33.78 -3.61
N ALA A 22 1.74 34.77 -3.71
CA ALA A 22 1.55 35.58 -4.92
C ALA A 22 2.78 36.45 -5.24
N GLN A 23 3.45 37.02 -4.24
CA GLN A 23 4.71 37.73 -4.43
C GLN A 23 5.82 36.76 -4.90
N THR A 24 5.86 35.54 -4.36
CA THR A 24 6.82 34.52 -4.78
C THR A 24 6.51 33.97 -6.18
N SER A 25 5.22 33.90 -6.56
CA SER A 25 4.80 33.47 -7.90
C SER A 25 5.22 34.46 -8.99
N THR A 26 5.40 35.75 -8.67
CA THR A 26 5.96 36.72 -9.63
C THR A 26 7.43 36.43 -10.02
N LEU A 27 8.11 35.55 -9.28
CA LEU A 27 9.49 35.10 -9.57
C LEU A 27 9.53 33.71 -10.23
N MET A 28 8.38 33.11 -10.56
CA MET A 28 8.32 31.76 -11.13
C MET A 28 8.34 31.80 -12.66
N ASP A 29 9.17 30.95 -13.27
CA ASP A 29 9.15 30.74 -14.72
C ASP A 29 7.79 30.14 -15.15
N GLU A 30 7.35 30.43 -16.39
CA GLU A 30 6.05 30.04 -16.94
C GLU A 30 5.80 28.52 -16.86
N ALA A 31 6.86 27.71 -16.96
CA ALA A 31 6.76 26.25 -16.78
C ALA A 31 6.36 25.85 -15.35
N THR A 32 6.80 26.61 -14.35
CA THR A 32 6.53 26.34 -12.95
C THR A 32 5.12 26.81 -12.56
N GLU A 33 4.66 27.93 -13.12
CA GLU A 33 3.26 28.38 -12.96
C GLU A 33 2.28 27.34 -13.52
N LYS A 34 2.56 26.83 -14.72
CA LYS A 34 1.76 25.78 -15.34
C LYS A 34 1.78 24.47 -14.54
N GLY A 35 2.95 24.06 -14.05
CA GLY A 35 3.09 22.87 -13.21
C GLY A 35 2.36 22.98 -11.88
N LEU A 36 2.37 24.17 -11.26
CA LEU A 36 1.64 24.44 -10.03
C LEU A 36 0.13 24.42 -10.27
N ALA A 37 -0.35 25.02 -11.37
CA ALA A 37 -1.76 24.98 -11.73
C ALA A 37 -2.27 23.55 -11.94
N ASP A 38 -1.52 22.72 -12.67
CA ASP A 38 -1.83 21.30 -12.89
C ASP A 38 -1.81 20.48 -11.58
N LEU A 39 -0.86 20.75 -10.68
CA LEU A 39 -0.85 20.13 -9.35
C LEU A 39 -2.08 20.55 -8.54
N LEU A 40 -2.40 21.85 -8.52
CA LEU A 40 -3.53 22.40 -7.78
C LEU A 40 -4.85 21.79 -8.27
N GLU A 41 -5.01 21.62 -9.58
CA GLU A 41 -6.17 20.94 -10.18
C GLU A 41 -6.30 19.49 -9.67
N LYS A 42 -5.19 18.76 -9.56
CA LYS A 42 -5.16 17.36 -9.07
C LYS A 42 -5.44 17.24 -7.58
N VAL A 43 -4.95 18.18 -6.76
CA VAL A 43 -5.16 18.14 -5.31
C VAL A 43 -6.43 18.85 -4.85
N ALA A 44 -7.02 19.72 -5.68
CA ALA A 44 -8.26 20.44 -5.41
C ALA A 44 -9.38 19.56 -4.84
N PRO A 45 -9.73 18.38 -5.39
CA PRO A 45 -10.79 17.56 -4.82
C PRO A 45 -10.47 17.08 -3.39
N LEU A 46 -9.20 16.81 -3.08
CA LEU A 46 -8.77 16.39 -1.73
C LEU A 46 -8.74 17.55 -0.73
N LEU A 47 -8.36 18.74 -1.21
CA LEU A 47 -8.40 19.98 -0.43
C LEU A 47 -9.84 20.39 -0.13
N GLN A 48 -10.72 20.38 -1.13
CA GLN A 48 -12.15 20.69 -1.00
C GLN A 48 -12.87 19.70 -0.08
N ALA A 49 -12.51 18.41 -0.15
CA ALA A 49 -13.03 17.39 0.76
C ALA A 49 -12.46 17.49 2.18
N GLY A 50 -11.49 18.38 2.44
CA GLY A 50 -10.83 18.52 3.73
C GLY A 50 -9.97 17.32 4.13
N ARG A 51 -9.65 16.41 3.20
CA ARG A 51 -8.96 15.13 3.46
C ARG A 51 -7.50 15.13 3.02
N PHE A 52 -6.98 16.25 2.52
CA PHE A 52 -5.58 16.34 2.09
C PHE A 52 -4.59 16.03 3.22
N HIS A 53 -4.92 16.38 4.48
CA HIS A 53 -4.09 16.04 5.64
C HIS A 53 -3.86 14.53 5.79
N ASN A 54 -4.84 13.67 5.52
CA ASN A 54 -4.65 12.21 5.56
C ASN A 54 -3.59 11.72 4.57
N VAL A 55 -3.49 12.37 3.40
CA VAL A 55 -2.45 12.03 2.42
C VAL A 55 -1.08 12.43 2.97
N ILE A 56 -0.99 13.60 3.58
CA ILE A 56 0.23 14.05 4.26
C ILE A 56 0.60 13.11 5.43
N ASP A 57 -0.37 12.67 6.23
CA ASP A 57 -0.14 11.72 7.33
C ASP A 57 0.40 10.38 6.82
N LEU A 58 -0.16 9.86 5.71
CA LEU A 58 0.33 8.64 5.07
C LEU A 58 1.74 8.81 4.50
N LEU A 59 2.04 9.96 3.89
CA LEU A 59 3.37 10.27 3.39
C LEU A 59 4.37 10.43 4.54
N SER A 60 3.96 11.01 5.66
CA SER A 60 4.78 11.11 6.87
C SER A 60 5.10 9.73 7.43
N LEU A 61 4.09 8.87 7.58
CA LEU A 61 4.29 7.50 8.03
C LEU A 61 5.18 6.70 7.08
N ALA A 62 5.01 6.89 5.77
CA ALA A 62 5.88 6.27 4.77
C ALA A 62 7.32 6.80 4.85
N SER A 63 7.51 8.10 5.09
CA SER A 63 8.82 8.70 5.30
C SER A 63 9.50 8.13 6.53
N ASP A 64 8.80 8.08 7.67
CA ASP A 64 9.32 7.49 8.91
C ASP A 64 9.71 6.00 8.70
N ALA A 65 8.91 5.27 7.92
CA ALA A 65 9.20 3.88 7.57
C ALA A 65 10.42 3.74 6.67
N VAL A 66 10.62 4.65 5.70
CA VAL A 66 11.80 4.68 4.83
C VAL A 66 13.05 5.06 5.62
N ASP A 67 12.95 6.05 6.51
CA ASP A 67 14.06 6.49 7.37
C ASP A 67 14.50 5.38 8.33
N MET A 68 13.59 4.52 8.77
CA MET A 68 13.88 3.37 9.62
C MET A 68 14.30 2.11 8.84
N ALA A 69 14.03 2.05 7.54
CA ALA A 69 14.35 0.89 6.71
C ALA A 69 15.82 0.88 6.33
N ASP A 70 16.57 -0.08 6.88
CA ASP A 70 17.91 -0.40 6.40
C ASP A 70 17.88 -1.29 5.14
N ASP A 71 19.03 -1.39 4.46
CA ASP A 71 19.17 -2.20 3.24
C ASP A 71 18.76 -3.66 3.46
N ALA A 72 19.01 -4.21 4.65
CA ALA A 72 18.69 -5.60 4.98
C ALA A 72 17.17 -5.80 5.12
N MET A 73 16.46 -4.83 5.70
CA MET A 73 15.01 -4.82 5.84
C MET A 73 14.33 -4.70 4.46
N ILE A 74 14.84 -3.83 3.59
CA ILE A 74 14.35 -3.70 2.22
C ILE A 74 14.50 -5.02 1.45
N GLN A 75 15.66 -5.67 1.54
CA GLN A 75 15.89 -6.97 0.89
C GLN A 75 14.93 -8.05 1.40
N LYS A 76 14.67 -8.10 2.72
CA LYS A 76 13.69 -9.04 3.29
C LYS A 76 12.28 -8.75 2.81
N LEU A 77 11.88 -7.48 2.74
CA LEU A 77 10.56 -7.08 2.25
C LEU A 77 10.39 -7.48 0.78
N MET A 78 11.39 -7.20 -0.06
CA MET A 78 11.36 -7.58 -1.47
C MET A 78 11.28 -9.09 -1.65
N LYS A 79 12.05 -9.86 -0.86
CA LYS A 79 11.98 -11.32 -0.86
C LYS A 79 10.60 -11.82 -0.42
N ALA A 80 10.04 -11.27 0.65
CA ALA A 80 8.71 -11.64 1.13
C ALA A 80 7.61 -11.27 0.10
N TYR A 81 7.77 -10.14 -0.57
CA TYR A 81 6.89 -9.70 -1.66
C TYR A 81 6.97 -10.66 -2.85
N GLU A 82 8.17 -11.02 -3.31
CA GLU A 82 8.38 -11.95 -4.41
C GLU A 82 7.82 -13.34 -4.10
N GLU A 83 8.15 -13.89 -2.93
CA GLU A 83 7.65 -15.20 -2.50
C GLU A 83 6.12 -15.19 -2.30
N GLY A 84 5.59 -14.15 -1.66
CA GLY A 84 4.16 -14.02 -1.36
C GLY A 84 3.32 -13.83 -2.62
N ILE A 85 3.70 -12.90 -3.50
CA ILE A 85 2.97 -12.65 -4.74
C ILE A 85 3.16 -13.80 -5.72
N GLY A 86 4.36 -14.38 -5.80
CA GLY A 86 4.60 -15.56 -6.62
C GLY A 86 3.69 -16.73 -6.20
N ALA A 87 3.60 -17.00 -4.90
CA ALA A 87 2.71 -18.02 -4.35
C ALA A 87 1.22 -17.70 -4.63
N ALA A 88 0.80 -16.46 -4.40
CA ALA A 88 -0.57 -16.02 -4.66
C ALA A 88 -0.94 -16.12 -6.15
N TRP A 89 -0.01 -15.75 -7.04
CA TRP A 89 -0.20 -15.83 -8.49
C TRP A 89 -0.31 -17.28 -8.96
N SER A 90 0.56 -18.16 -8.47
CA SER A 90 0.52 -19.60 -8.77
C SER A 90 -0.81 -20.22 -8.31
N LEU A 91 -1.22 -19.93 -7.06
CA LEU A 91 -2.49 -20.40 -6.51
C LEU A 91 -3.69 -19.88 -7.31
N SER A 92 -3.67 -18.60 -7.69
CA SER A 92 -4.72 -17.98 -8.51
C SER A 92 -4.85 -18.65 -9.87
N ASN A 93 -3.72 -18.91 -10.54
CA ASN A 93 -3.75 -19.61 -11.83
C ASN A 93 -4.25 -21.05 -11.69
N ALA A 94 -3.82 -21.78 -10.65
CA ALA A 94 -4.32 -23.12 -10.36
C ALA A 94 -5.84 -23.11 -10.10
N ALA A 95 -6.34 -22.14 -9.33
CA ALA A 95 -7.76 -21.98 -9.06
C ALA A 95 -8.55 -21.66 -10.34
N ARG A 96 -8.03 -20.73 -11.18
CA ARG A 96 -8.64 -20.40 -12.48
C ARG A 96 -8.69 -21.61 -13.41
N TYR A 97 -7.62 -22.39 -13.47
CA TYR A 97 -7.56 -23.61 -14.28
C TYR A 97 -8.58 -24.65 -13.78
N ALA A 98 -8.61 -24.92 -12.47
CA ALA A 98 -9.57 -25.85 -11.87
C ALA A 98 -11.02 -25.40 -12.07
N GLN A 99 -11.29 -24.10 -11.98
CA GLN A 99 -12.62 -23.53 -12.25
C GLN A 99 -13.03 -23.72 -13.72
N ALA A 100 -12.12 -23.46 -14.66
CA ALA A 100 -12.38 -23.64 -16.08
C ALA A 100 -12.67 -25.11 -16.42
N GLU A 101 -11.90 -26.03 -15.85
CA GLU A 101 -12.10 -27.47 -16.02
C GLU A 101 -13.43 -27.92 -15.38
N ALA A 102 -13.73 -27.48 -14.16
CA ALA A 102 -14.98 -27.83 -13.48
C ALA A 102 -16.22 -27.31 -14.22
N ALA A 103 -16.12 -26.19 -14.94
CA ALA A 103 -17.22 -25.63 -15.71
C ALA A 103 -17.58 -26.45 -16.96
N THR A 104 -16.65 -27.27 -17.48
CA THR A 104 -16.92 -28.14 -18.64
C THR A 104 -17.43 -29.53 -18.23
N LEU A 105 -17.28 -29.89 -16.96
CA LEU A 105 -17.69 -31.18 -16.41
C LEU A 105 -19.09 -31.10 -15.76
N PRO A 106 -19.87 -32.20 -15.81
CA PRO A 106 -21.14 -32.26 -15.09
C PRO A 106 -20.89 -32.25 -13.58
N VAL A 107 -21.85 -31.68 -12.83
CA VAL A 107 -21.79 -31.62 -11.36
C VAL A 107 -21.63 -33.04 -10.79
N PRO A 108 -20.55 -33.33 -10.05
CA PRO A 108 -20.30 -34.67 -9.54
C PRO A 108 -21.31 -35.04 -8.45
N THR A 109 -21.72 -36.31 -8.44
CA THR A 109 -22.50 -36.88 -7.32
C THR A 109 -21.59 -37.11 -6.11
N LEU A 110 -22.18 -37.38 -4.93
CA LEU A 110 -21.41 -37.74 -3.73
C LEU A 110 -20.47 -38.94 -3.97
N PHE A 111 -20.94 -39.95 -4.70
CA PHE A 111 -20.10 -41.08 -5.10
C PHE A 111 -19.02 -40.68 -6.11
N GLY A 112 -19.32 -39.75 -7.01
CA GLY A 112 -18.35 -39.15 -7.94
C GLY A 112 -17.20 -38.43 -7.22
N LEU A 113 -17.50 -37.68 -6.16
CA LEU A 113 -16.48 -37.05 -5.31
C LEU A 113 -15.61 -38.09 -4.58
N LEU A 114 -16.23 -39.14 -4.04
CA LEU A 114 -15.49 -40.22 -3.39
C LEU A 114 -14.58 -40.96 -4.37
N ARG A 115 -15.05 -41.18 -5.60
CA ARG A 115 -14.24 -41.75 -6.68
C ARG A 115 -13.08 -40.82 -7.07
N ALA A 116 -13.31 -39.51 -7.15
CA ALA A 116 -12.27 -38.53 -7.43
C ALA A 116 -11.20 -38.48 -6.33
N ALA A 117 -11.57 -38.67 -5.07
CA ALA A 117 -10.61 -38.83 -3.96
C ALA A 117 -9.74 -40.10 -4.08
N GLY A 118 -10.10 -41.02 -4.98
CA GLY A 118 -9.27 -42.17 -5.35
C GLY A 118 -8.15 -41.83 -6.33
N ASP A 119 -8.20 -40.68 -7.01
CA ASP A 119 -7.15 -40.22 -7.93
C ASP A 119 -5.84 -39.91 -7.20
N GLU A 120 -4.70 -40.22 -7.82
CA GLU A 120 -3.39 -40.05 -7.17
C GLU A 120 -3.07 -38.59 -6.84
N ASP A 121 -3.36 -37.66 -7.74
CA ASP A 121 -3.03 -36.26 -7.56
C ASP A 121 -3.97 -35.61 -6.54
N VAL A 122 -5.25 -36.02 -6.53
CA VAL A 122 -6.22 -35.59 -5.51
C VAL A 122 -5.81 -36.09 -4.12
N ARG A 123 -5.36 -37.35 -3.99
CA ARG A 123 -4.86 -37.87 -2.70
C ARG A 123 -3.63 -37.13 -2.21
N ARG A 124 -2.69 -36.82 -3.11
CA ARG A 124 -1.48 -36.03 -2.77
C ARG A 124 -1.86 -34.64 -2.28
N GLY A 125 -2.77 -33.95 -2.99
CA GLY A 125 -3.28 -32.64 -2.60
C GLY A 125 -3.99 -32.67 -1.24
N LEU A 126 -4.86 -33.67 -1.01
CA LEU A 126 -5.54 -33.84 0.27
C LEU A 126 -4.56 -34.13 1.42
N HIS A 127 -3.57 -34.99 1.19
CA HIS A 127 -2.54 -35.27 2.19
C HIS A 127 -1.75 -34.01 2.55
N PHE A 128 -1.36 -33.21 1.55
CA PHE A 128 -0.72 -31.92 1.76
C PHE A 128 -1.59 -30.99 2.59
N ALA A 129 -2.87 -30.81 2.24
CA ALA A 129 -3.79 -29.92 2.95
C ALA A 129 -3.95 -30.33 4.42
N LEU A 130 -4.12 -31.63 4.70
CA LEU A 130 -4.22 -32.15 6.06
C LEU A 130 -2.93 -31.91 6.86
N ARG A 131 -1.75 -32.12 6.25
CA ARG A 131 -0.46 -31.85 6.89
C ARG A 131 -0.24 -30.38 7.15
N PHE A 132 -0.58 -29.52 6.21
CA PHE A 132 -0.49 -28.07 6.35
C PHE A 132 -1.35 -27.58 7.51
N LEU A 133 -2.61 -28.03 7.59
CA LEU A 133 -3.52 -27.70 8.68
C LEU A 133 -3.01 -28.20 10.04
N ALA A 134 -2.40 -29.39 10.09
CA ALA A 134 -1.81 -29.92 11.32
C ALA A 134 -0.64 -29.05 11.83
N VAL A 135 0.23 -28.56 10.94
CA VAL A 135 1.32 -27.65 11.29
C VAL A 135 0.80 -26.27 11.73
N LEU A 136 -0.22 -25.76 11.06
CA LEU A 136 -0.82 -24.48 11.45
C LEU A 136 -1.44 -24.58 12.86
N GLY A 137 -2.18 -25.66 13.12
CA GLY A 137 -2.79 -25.91 14.43
C GLY A 137 -1.77 -26.17 15.54
N SER A 138 -0.61 -26.77 15.25
CA SER A 138 0.42 -26.98 16.27
C SER A 138 1.02 -25.68 16.78
N ARG A 139 1.21 -24.69 15.90
CA ARG A 139 1.76 -23.37 16.29
C ARG A 139 0.81 -22.61 17.22
N MET A 140 -0.50 -22.74 17.02
CA MET A 140 -1.51 -22.11 17.89
C MET A 140 -1.54 -22.67 19.31
N LYS A 141 -1.03 -23.89 19.52
CA LYS A 141 -0.94 -24.51 20.85
C LYS A 141 0.28 -24.01 21.64
N ASP A 142 1.38 -23.69 20.94
CA ASP A 142 2.63 -23.28 21.56
C ASP A 142 2.61 -21.80 22.01
N ASP A 143 1.80 -20.95 21.36
CA ASP A 143 1.62 -19.54 21.74
C ASP A 143 0.76 -19.34 23.02
N GLY A 144 0.20 -20.42 23.57
CA GLY A 144 -0.66 -20.40 24.78
C GLY A 144 0.06 -20.73 26.10
N GLU A 145 1.35 -21.07 26.08
CA GLU A 145 2.15 -21.36 27.28
C GLU A 145 3.28 -20.32 27.54
N ALA A 146 3.11 -19.07 27.10
CA ALA A 146 4.03 -17.96 27.40
C ALA A 146 3.42 -16.95 28.39
#